data_AF-A0A958G6F2-F1
#
_entry.id   AF-A0A958G6F2-F1
#
_cell.length_a   1.000
_cell.length_b   1.000
_cell.length_c   1.000
_cell.angle_alpha   90.00
_cell.angle_beta   90.00
_cell.angle_gamma   90.00
#
_symmetry.space_group_name_H-M   'P 1'
#
loop_
_entity.id
_entity.type
_entity.pdbx_description
1 polymer ?
#
loop_
_entity_poly.entity_id
_entity_poly.type
_entity_poly.pdbx_seq_one_letter_code
_entity_poly.pdbx_strand_id
1 'polypeptide(L)'
;MRFSRNQPLSAAPLTVNHLLLQFQETIQRSIGDKYQLRILLTPDLPEIYADKQRIRQMILNLALNARDAMPEGGIITIRTAQQTLPPPDDPGAP
;
A
#
# COMPACT_ATOMS: atom_id res chain seq x y z
N MET A 1 -9.01 16.98 -14.84
CA MET A 1 -7.64 17.24 -14.34
C MET A 1 -7.71 18.33 -13.28
N ARG A 2 -7.44 18.01 -12.01
CA ARG A 2 -7.11 19.03 -10.98
C ARG A 2 -5.64 18.84 -10.67
N PHE A 3 -4.80 19.70 -11.24
CA PHE A 3 -3.43 19.90 -10.82
C PHE A 3 -3.48 20.33 -9.36
N SER A 4 -3.27 19.36 -8.46
CA SER A 4 -3.49 19.57 -7.03
C SER A 4 -2.23 20.19 -6.43
N ARG A 5 -2.44 21.37 -5.84
CA ARG A 5 -1.55 22.23 -5.05
C ARG A 5 -0.33 21.50 -4.47
N ASN A 6 0.85 22.09 -4.66
CA ASN A 6 2.09 21.85 -3.91
C ASN A 6 1.86 21.98 -2.39
N GLN A 7 1.17 21.01 -1.77
CA GLN A 7 1.36 20.78 -0.34
C GLN A 7 2.80 20.29 -0.17
N PRO A 8 3.59 20.89 0.74
CA PRO A 8 4.91 20.38 1.04
C PRO A 8 4.75 18.92 1.46
N LEU A 9 5.44 18.02 0.75
CA LEU A 9 5.52 16.62 1.13
C LEU A 9 6.15 16.60 2.53
N SER A 10 5.38 16.20 3.54
CA SER A 10 5.92 15.95 4.89
C SER A 10 6.57 14.57 4.88
N ALA A 11 7.56 14.40 4.01
CA ALA A 11 8.31 13.16 3.90
C ALA A 11 9.20 13.04 5.14
N ALA A 12 9.10 11.89 5.79
CA ALA A 12 9.88 11.53 6.96
C ALA A 12 10.23 10.03 6.89
N PRO A 13 11.21 9.57 7.68
CA PRO A 13 11.47 8.14 7.82
C PRO A 13 10.20 7.43 8.31
N LEU A 14 9.85 6.35 7.62
CA LEU A 14 8.60 5.62 7.82
C LEU A 14 8.86 4.12 7.78
N THR A 15 8.59 3.47 8.91
CA THR A 15 8.48 2.01 8.98
C THR A 15 7.12 1.57 8.41
N VAL A 16 7.10 0.98 7.21
CA VAL A 16 5.86 0.57 6.51
C VAL A 16 5.08 -0.50 7.29
N ASN A 17 5.78 -1.45 7.91
CA ASN A 17 5.15 -2.48 8.73
C ASN A 17 4.35 -1.89 9.89
N HIS A 18 4.93 -0.93 10.62
CA HIS A 18 4.25 -0.24 11.72
C HIS A 18 3.04 0.55 11.22
N LEU A 19 3.16 1.22 10.06
CA LEU A 19 2.02 1.89 9.45
C LEU A 19 0.87 0.93 9.13
N LEU A 20 1.16 -0.23 8.55
CA LEU A 20 0.13 -1.23 8.22
C LEU A 20 -0.55 -1.79 9.46
N LEU A 21 0.22 -2.10 10.52
CA LEU A 21 -0.35 -2.58 11.80
C LEU A 21 -1.30 -1.55 12.43
N GLN A 22 -0.94 -0.26 12.40
CA GLN A 22 -1.80 0.82 12.89
C GLN A 22 -3.03 1.07 12.01
N PHE A 23 -2.94 0.75 10.71
CA PHE A 23 -3.98 1.09 9.73
C PHE A 23 -4.90 -0.07 9.36
N GLN A 24 -4.57 -1.31 9.74
CA GLN A 24 -5.29 -2.53 9.35
C GLN A 24 -6.79 -2.48 9.65
N GLU A 25 -7.20 -1.97 10.81
CA GLU A 25 -8.61 -1.87 11.20
C GLU A 25 -9.39 -0.90 10.31
N THR A 26 -8.73 0.16 9.86
CA THR A 26 -9.36 1.14 8.95
C THR A 26 -9.49 0.55 7.55
N ILE A 27 -8.50 -0.23 7.11
CA ILE A 27 -8.58 -0.97 5.85
C ILE A 27 -9.72 -1.98 5.92
N GLN A 28 -9.77 -2.82 6.97
CA GLN A 28 -10.80 -3.86 7.15
C GLN A 28 -12.22 -3.28 7.12
N ARG A 29 -12.46 -2.18 7.85
CA ARG A 29 -13.77 -1.50 7.82
C ARG A 29 -14.13 -0.94 6.44
N SER A 30 -13.15 -0.49 5.68
CA SER A 30 -13.37 0.11 4.36
C SER A 30 -13.66 -0.94 3.28
N ILE A 31 -13.07 -2.14 3.40
CA ILE A 31 -13.34 -3.25 2.48
C ILE A 31 -14.65 -3.97 2.82
N GLY A 32 -15.06 -3.98 4.09
CA GLY A 32 -16.33 -4.54 4.56
C GLY A 32 -16.25 -6.03 4.94
N ASP A 33 -17.29 -6.53 5.60
CA ASP A 33 -17.26 -7.82 6.31
C ASP A 33 -17.27 -9.06 5.41
N LYS A 34 -17.60 -8.89 4.11
CA LYS A 34 -17.47 -9.96 3.11
C LYS A 34 -16.02 -10.28 2.75
N TYR A 35 -15.06 -9.48 3.22
CA TYR A 35 -13.66 -9.59 2.86
C TYR A 35 -12.80 -9.81 4.10
N GLN A 36 -11.87 -10.75 4.00
CA GLN A 36 -10.84 -10.96 5.01
C GLN A 36 -9.57 -10.20 4.61
N LEU A 37 -9.13 -9.25 5.44
CA LEU A 37 -7.80 -8.67 5.30
C LEU A 37 -6.75 -9.62 5.88
N ARG A 38 -5.72 -9.95 5.09
CA ARG A 38 -4.50 -10.62 5.56
C ARG A 38 -3.31 -9.70 5.39
N ILE A 39 -2.55 -9.51 6.46
CA ILE A 39 -1.33 -8.70 6.46
C ILE A 39 -0.13 -9.62 6.64
N LEU A 40 0.78 -9.63 5.66
CA LEU A 40 2.01 -10.42 5.69
C LEU A 40 3.21 -9.47 5.72
N LEU A 41 3.83 -9.33 6.88
CA LEU A 41 4.92 -8.39 7.09
C LEU A 41 6.26 -9.11 7.03
N THR A 42 7.14 -8.69 6.13
CA THR A 42 8.54 -9.15 6.15
C THR A 42 9.25 -8.47 7.34
N PRO A 43 9.90 -9.22 8.23
CA PRO A 43 10.65 -8.64 9.35
C PRO A 43 11.83 -7.81 8.83
N ASP A 44 12.32 -6.88 9.67
CA ASP A 44 13.56 -6.12 9.45
C ASP A 44 13.65 -5.37 8.12
N LEU A 45 12.51 -4.91 7.58
CA LEU A 45 12.51 -4.03 6.41
C LEU A 45 13.09 -2.65 6.74
N PRO A 46 13.92 -2.07 5.86
CA PRO A 46 14.45 -0.73 6.05
C PRO A 46 13.31 0.30 6.01
N GLU A 47 13.54 1.43 6.69
CA GLU A 47 12.63 2.57 6.58
C GLU A 47 12.66 3.16 5.18
N ILE A 48 11.51 3.68 4.77
CA ILE A 48 11.40 4.49 3.54
C ILE A 48 11.26 5.96 3.92
N TYR A 49 11.67 6.86 3.02
CA TYR A 49 11.42 8.28 3.19
C TYR A 49 10.16 8.67 2.42
N ALA A 50 9.03 8.81 3.12
CA ALA A 50 7.73 9.01 2.48
C ALA A 50 6.76 9.81 3.34
N ASP A 51 5.75 10.39 2.68
CA ASP A 51 4.61 11.01 3.36
C ASP A 51 3.65 9.92 3.84
N LYS A 52 3.50 9.80 5.16
CA LYS A 52 2.63 8.79 5.82
C LYS A 52 1.17 8.87 5.34
N GLN A 53 0.63 10.06 5.10
CA GLN A 53 -0.76 10.22 4.62
C GLN A 53 -0.91 9.68 3.20
N ARG A 54 0.06 9.97 2.32
CA ARG A 54 0.03 9.48 0.94
C ARG A 54 0.14 7.96 0.87
N ILE A 55 1.00 7.35 1.67
CA ILE A 55 1.12 5.88 1.72
C ILE A 55 -0.19 5.24 2.19
N ARG A 56 -0.85 5.78 3.24
CA ARG A 56 -2.17 5.29 3.66
C ARG A 56 -3.22 5.39 2.57
N GLN A 57 -3.30 6.54 1.89
CA GLN A 57 -4.27 6.73 0.81
C GLN A 57 -4.02 5.76 -0.35
N MET A 58 -2.76 5.55 -0.73
CA MET A 58 -2.38 4.59 -1.75
C MET A 58 -2.84 3.17 -1.37
N ILE A 59 -2.51 2.72 -0.16
CA ILE A 59 -2.90 1.39 0.34
C ILE A 59 -4.43 1.24 0.34
N LEU A 60 -5.16 2.24 0.81
CA LEU A 60 -6.62 2.21 0.84
C LEU A 60 -7.20 2.09 -0.58
N ASN A 61 -6.70 2.87 -1.53
CA ASN A 61 -7.17 2.82 -2.92
C ASN A 61 -6.94 1.43 -3.53
N LEU A 62 -5.77 0.81 -3.28
CA LEU A 62 -5.50 -0.55 -3.77
C LEU A 62 -6.43 -1.59 -3.14
N ALA A 63 -6.72 -1.48 -1.84
CA ALA A 63 -7.65 -2.37 -1.16
C ALA A 63 -9.10 -2.23 -1.68
N LEU A 64 -9.54 -1.00 -1.93
CA LEU A 64 -10.86 -0.73 -2.54
C LEU A 64 -10.93 -1.28 -3.97
N ASN A 65 -9.88 -1.11 -4.77
CA ASN A 65 -9.82 -1.68 -6.12
C ASN A 65 -9.90 -3.22 -6.08
N ALA A 66 -9.23 -3.87 -5.12
CA ALA A 66 -9.31 -5.32 -4.95
C ALA A 66 -10.72 -5.77 -4.55
N ARG A 67 -11.38 -5.04 -3.64
CA ARG A 67 -12.78 -5.27 -3.25
C ARG A 67 -13.72 -5.17 -4.46
N ASP A 68 -13.61 -4.09 -5.22
CA ASP A 68 -14.50 -3.81 -6.34
C ASP A 68 -14.33 -4.84 -7.47
N ALA A 69 -13.15 -5.47 -7.57
CA ALA A 69 -12.90 -6.59 -8.49
C ALA A 69 -13.44 -7.95 -8.00
N MET A 70 -13.87 -8.07 -6.74
CA MET A 70 -14.26 -9.34 -6.09
C MET A 70 -15.64 -9.23 -5.41
N PRO A 71 -16.74 -9.05 -6.16
CA PRO A 71 -18.06 -8.71 -5.61
C PRO A 71 -18.64 -9.73 -4.61
N GLU A 72 -18.25 -11.01 -4.73
CA GLU A 72 -18.71 -12.09 -3.86
C GLU A 72 -17.97 -12.15 -2.51
N GLY A 73 -16.97 -11.29 -2.30
CA GLY A 73 -16.07 -11.35 -1.16
C GLY A 73 -14.81 -12.15 -1.45
N GLY A 74 -13.99 -12.35 -0.41
CA GLY A 74 -12.73 -13.09 -0.55
C GLY A 74 -11.65 -12.61 0.41
N ILE A 75 -10.39 -12.88 0.04
CA ILE A 75 -9.22 -12.54 0.86
C ILE A 75 -8.40 -11.48 0.13
N ILE A 76 -8.21 -10.33 0.77
CA ILE A 76 -7.29 -9.29 0.29
C ILE A 76 -6.00 -9.42 1.12
N THR A 77 -4.90 -9.76 0.46
CA THR A 77 -3.59 -9.88 1.13
C THR A 77 -2.72 -8.68 0.81
N ILE A 78 -2.24 -7.99 1.85
CA ILE A 78 -1.23 -6.94 1.73
C ILE A 78 0.09 -7.51 2.27
N ARG A 79 1.12 -7.52 1.42
CA ARG A 79 2.45 -8.02 1.76
C ARG A 79 3.49 -6.92 1.64
N THR A 80 4.39 -6.82 2.63
CA THR A 80 5.59 -5.98 2.53
C THR A 80 6.80 -6.86 2.18
N ALA A 81 7.67 -6.35 1.31
CA ALA A 81 8.93 -6.99 0.96
C ALA A 81 9.89 -5.94 0.38
N GLN A 82 11.19 -6.14 0.57
CA GLN A 82 12.20 -5.45 -0.22
C GLN A 82 12.31 -6.16 -1.57
N GLN A 83 12.28 -5.40 -2.66
CA GLN A 83 12.40 -5.92 -4.02
C GLN A 83 13.37 -5.04 -4.79
N THR A 84 14.25 -5.69 -5.57
CA THR A 84 15.05 -4.98 -6.57
C THR A 84 14.20 -4.95 -7.84
N LEU A 85 13.80 -3.77 -8.26
CA LEU A 85 13.11 -3.63 -9.54
C LEU A 85 14.13 -3.70 -10.67
N PRO A 86 13.79 -4.35 -11.79
CA PRO A 86 14.60 -4.20 -12.99
C PRO A 86 14.67 -2.71 -13.37
N PRO A 87 15.73 -2.30 -14.09
CA PRO A 87 15.77 -0.96 -14.68
C PRO A 87 14.46 -0.72 -15.46
N PRO A 88 13.87 0.49 -15.38
CA PRO A 88 12.70 0.82 -16.19
C PRO A 88 13.10 0.72 -17.68
N ASP A 89 12.61 -0.33 -18.34
CA ASP A 89 12.85 -0.73 -19.73
C ASP A 89 14.30 -0.57 -20.25
N ASP A 90 15.07 -1.65 -20.23
CA ASP A 90 16.01 -1.92 -21.31
C ASP A 90 15.22 -2.59 -22.44
N PRO A 91 14.92 -1.91 -23.57
CA PRO A 91 14.21 -2.51 -24.70
C PRO A 91 15.04 -3.58 -25.45
N GLY A 92 16.18 -4.02 -24.94
CA GLY A 92 17.00 -5.08 -25.53
C GLY A 92 17.83 -5.87 -24.52
N ALA A 93 17.20 -6.72 -23.70
CA ALA A 93 17.91 -7.88 -23.18
C ALA A 93 18.00 -8.97 -24.28
N PRO A 94 19.18 -9.59 -24.51
CA PRO A 94 19.42 -10.54 -25.60
C PRO A 94 18.68 -11.87 -25.46
#